data_AF-A0A951ADH3-F1
#
_entry.id   AF-A0A951ADH3-F1
#
_cell.length_a   1.000
_cell.length_b   1.000
_cell.length_c   1.000
_cell.angle_alpha   90.00
_cell.angle_beta   90.00
_cell.angle_gamma   90.00
#
_symmetry.space_group_name_H-M   'P 1'
#
loop_
_entity.id
_entity.type
_entity.pdbx_description
1 polymer ?
#
loop_
_entity_poly.entity_id
_entity_poly.type
_entity_poly.pdbx_seq_one_letter_code
_entity_poly.pdbx_strand_id
1 'polypeptide(L)'
;MRARVLALFCLVLLIGCRGTTRDEGFAVTGPGAFLYSAHTNAVMTENDDGTAERLRRDWIVDALKSHAMCPDGYVIDTRRFVPHAIGPFGNGGDILYSGRCLLNLPPPPPPVVEEKREEEIFEK
;
A
#
# COMPACT_ATOMS: atom_id res chain seq x y z
N MET A 1 -1.21 44.26 19.42
CA MET A 1 -1.48 42.81 19.61
C MET A 1 -2.10 42.13 18.39
N ARG A 2 -3.01 42.77 17.64
CA ARG A 2 -3.66 42.17 16.45
C ARG A 2 -2.71 41.69 15.33
N ALA A 3 -1.65 42.44 15.02
CA ALA A 3 -0.69 42.07 13.97
C ALA A 3 0.16 40.82 14.29
N ARG A 4 0.49 40.58 15.57
CA ARG A 4 1.26 39.40 16.00
C ARG A 4 0.44 38.11 15.90
N VAL A 5 -0.86 38.19 16.20
CA VAL A 5 -1.79 37.05 16.06
C VAL A 5 -1.99 36.69 14.59
N LEU A 6 -2.10 37.70 13.71
CA LEU A 6 -2.21 37.47 12.26
C LEU A 6 -0.95 36.82 11.69
N ALA A 7 0.23 37.30 12.09
CA ALA A 7 1.52 36.74 11.66
C ALA A 7 1.69 35.28 12.12
N LEU A 8 1.27 34.94 13.34
CA LEU A 8 1.27 33.58 13.85
C LEU A 8 0.31 32.67 13.08
N PHE A 9 -0.88 33.17 12.75
CA PHE A 9 -1.85 32.43 11.95
C PHE A 9 -1.33 32.16 10.52
N CYS A 10 -0.70 33.15 9.88
CA CYS A 10 -0.04 32.96 8.59
C CYS A 10 1.13 31.96 8.68
N LEU A 11 1.90 31.96 9.77
CA LEU A 11 2.98 30.99 9.97
C LEU A 11 2.44 29.57 10.08
N VAL A 12 1.33 29.36 10.78
CA VAL A 12 0.68 28.04 10.93
C VAL A 12 0.19 27.51 9.57
N LEU A 13 -0.36 28.37 8.70
CA LEU A 13 -0.79 27.98 7.36
C LEU A 13 0.37 27.55 6.45
N LEU A 14 1.58 28.11 6.65
CA LEU A 14 2.75 27.81 5.83
C LEU A 14 3.48 26.51 6.24
N ILE A 15 3.26 26.01 7.45
CA ILE A 15 3.89 24.75 7.93
C ILE A 15 3.25 23.52 7.25
N GLY A 16 2.02 23.65 6.73
CA GLY A 16 1.29 22.54 6.10
C GLY A 16 1.73 22.18 4.68
N CYS A 17 2.44 23.07 3.97
CA CYS A 17 2.86 22.80 2.59
C CYS A 17 4.26 22.19 2.54
N ARG A 18 4.39 20.97 3.06
CA ARG A 18 5.57 20.14 2.79
C ARG A 18 5.34 19.44 1.45
N GLY A 19 5.77 20.07 0.36
CA GLY A 19 5.86 19.39 -0.92
C GLY A 19 6.74 18.14 -0.78
N THR A 20 6.24 17.00 -1.24
CA THR A 20 7.05 15.78 -1.33
C THR A 20 8.07 15.97 -2.45
N THR A 21 9.30 15.53 -2.25
CA THR A 21 10.28 15.42 -3.36
C THR A 21 9.99 14.24 -4.28
N ARG A 22 8.89 13.52 -4.01
CA ARG A 22 8.43 12.30 -4.67
C ARG A 22 7.21 12.66 -5.49
N ASP A 23 7.23 12.31 -6.77
CA ASP A 23 6.03 12.33 -7.58
C ASP A 23 5.32 10.98 -7.40
N GLU A 24 4.26 11.01 -6.60
CA GLU A 24 3.52 9.84 -6.15
C GLU A 24 2.02 10.10 -6.21
N GLY A 25 1.25 9.02 -6.33
CA GLY A 25 -0.21 9.05 -6.34
C GLY A 25 -0.79 7.94 -5.48
N PHE A 26 -1.89 8.22 -4.81
CA PHE A 26 -2.62 7.25 -4.02
C PHE A 26 -4.12 7.36 -4.29
N ALA A 27 -4.78 6.23 -4.46
CA ALA A 27 -6.23 6.18 -4.63
C ALA A 27 -6.82 4.97 -3.90
N VAL A 28 -7.90 5.20 -3.16
CA VAL A 28 -8.73 4.12 -2.61
C VAL A 28 -9.64 3.62 -3.71
N THR A 29 -9.60 2.32 -4.01
CA THR A 29 -10.38 1.72 -5.11
C THR A 29 -11.54 0.85 -4.63
N GLY A 30 -11.61 0.58 -3.32
CA GLY A 30 -12.70 -0.17 -2.71
C GLY A 30 -12.44 -0.42 -1.22
N PRO A 31 -13.33 -1.17 -0.54
CA PRO A 31 -13.15 -1.53 0.86
C PRO A 31 -11.82 -2.27 1.08
N GLY A 32 -10.88 -1.60 1.76
CA GLY A 32 -9.55 -2.14 2.00
C GLY A 32 -8.71 -2.36 0.75
N ALA A 33 -9.03 -1.75 -0.41
CA ALA A 33 -8.26 -1.85 -1.64
C ALA A 33 -7.69 -0.49 -2.05
N PHE A 34 -6.47 -0.48 -2.58
CA PHE A 34 -5.78 0.75 -2.96
C PHE A 34 -4.95 0.59 -4.24
N LEU A 35 -4.71 1.72 -4.89
CA LEU A 35 -3.70 1.91 -5.92
C LEU A 35 -2.67 2.91 -5.42
N TYR A 36 -1.40 2.62 -5.71
CA TYR A 36 -0.28 3.51 -5.46
C TYR A 36 0.58 3.62 -6.71
N SER A 37 0.92 4.83 -7.13
CA SER A 37 1.86 5.11 -8.22
C SER A 37 3.08 5.84 -7.70
N ALA A 38 4.25 5.49 -8.20
CA ALA A 38 5.47 6.27 -7.99
C ALA A 38 6.18 6.46 -9.33
N HIS A 39 6.53 7.71 -9.63
CA HIS A 39 7.33 8.04 -10.79
C HIS A 39 8.74 7.48 -10.65
N THR A 40 9.27 6.93 -11.74
CA THR A 40 10.64 6.43 -11.81
C THR A 40 11.27 6.73 -13.17
N ASN A 41 12.52 7.17 -13.09
CA ASN A 41 13.39 7.35 -14.26
C ASN A 41 14.29 6.13 -14.44
N ALA A 42 14.36 5.25 -13.42
CA ALA A 42 15.16 4.05 -13.44
C ALA A 42 14.46 3.00 -14.29
N VAL A 43 15.13 2.60 -15.38
CA VAL A 43 14.82 1.37 -16.08
C VAL A 43 14.92 0.24 -15.06
N MET A 44 13.84 -0.53 -14.85
CA MET A 44 13.90 -1.76 -14.07
C MET A 44 14.77 -2.77 -14.84
N THR A 45 16.09 -2.62 -14.73
CA THR A 45 17.05 -3.53 -15.36
C THR A 45 17.28 -4.76 -14.49
N GLU A 46 17.81 -5.82 -15.09
CA GLU A 46 18.28 -7.01 -14.38
C GLU A 46 19.33 -6.72 -13.29
N ASN A 47 19.98 -5.54 -13.34
CA ASN A 47 20.97 -5.09 -12.37
C ASN A 47 20.39 -4.25 -11.20
N ASP A 48 19.06 -4.23 -11.03
CA ASP A 48 18.44 -3.61 -9.84
C ASP A 48 18.73 -4.49 -8.60
N ASP A 49 19.44 -3.93 -7.62
CA ASP A 49 19.77 -4.61 -6.35
C ASP A 49 18.58 -4.71 -5.38
N GLY A 50 17.41 -4.21 -5.80
CA GLY A 50 16.16 -4.22 -5.03
C GLY A 50 16.04 -3.06 -4.05
N THR A 51 17.02 -2.17 -3.96
CA THR A 51 16.96 -0.97 -3.10
C THR A 51 15.82 -0.05 -3.53
N ALA A 52 15.64 0.14 -4.84
CA ALA A 52 14.57 0.97 -5.37
C ALA A 52 13.18 0.41 -5.04
N GLU A 53 13.01 -0.91 -5.08
CA GLU A 53 11.75 -1.55 -4.67
C GLU A 53 11.51 -1.40 -3.18
N ARG A 54 12.55 -1.58 -2.35
CA ARG A 54 12.44 -1.43 -0.90
C ARG A 54 12.00 -0.03 -0.50
N LEU A 55 12.62 1.00 -1.09
CA LEU A 55 12.22 2.39 -0.87
C LEU A 55 10.76 2.63 -1.28
N ARG A 56 10.33 2.11 -2.43
CA ARG A 56 8.92 2.22 -2.86
C ARG A 56 7.96 1.51 -1.88
N ARG A 57 8.36 0.38 -1.29
CA ARG A 57 7.57 -0.31 -0.24
C ARG A 57 7.43 0.54 1.02
N ASP A 58 8.50 1.21 1.44
CA ASP A 58 8.45 2.13 2.58
C ASP A 58 7.53 3.32 2.28
N TRP A 59 7.55 3.85 1.05
CA TRP A 59 6.66 4.94 0.64
C TRP A 59 5.18 4.51 0.62
N ILE A 60 4.89 3.27 0.21
CA ILE A 60 3.53 2.71 0.32
C ILE A 60 3.08 2.65 1.79
N VAL A 61 3.96 2.25 2.71
CA VAL A 61 3.65 2.25 4.15
C VAL A 61 3.31 3.66 4.65
N ASP A 62 4.10 4.66 4.25
CA ASP A 62 3.85 6.06 4.60
C ASP A 62 2.52 6.57 4.04
N ALA A 63 2.21 6.24 2.78
CA ALA A 63 0.97 6.61 2.12
C ALA A 63 -0.26 5.95 2.78
N LEU A 64 -0.17 4.67 3.15
CA LEU A 64 -1.25 3.98 3.86
C LEU A 64 -1.51 4.61 5.23
N LYS A 65 -0.44 4.94 5.98
CA LYS A 65 -0.56 5.64 7.27
C LYS A 65 -1.18 7.02 7.13
N SER A 66 -0.76 7.81 6.14
CA SER A 66 -1.30 9.16 5.93
C SER A 66 -2.78 9.15 5.56
N HIS A 67 -3.26 8.06 4.93
CA HIS A 67 -4.67 7.85 4.59
C HIS A 67 -5.44 7.01 5.64
N ALA A 68 -4.84 6.71 6.80
CA ALA A 68 -5.43 5.88 7.85
C ALA A 68 -5.94 4.51 7.36
N MET A 69 -5.20 3.88 6.44
CA MET A 69 -5.52 2.59 5.85
C MET A 69 -4.59 1.48 6.32
N CYS A 70 -5.10 0.25 6.30
CA CYS A 70 -4.35 -0.99 6.52
C CYS A 70 -3.51 -1.02 7.82
N PRO A 71 -4.12 -0.76 9.01
CA PRO A 71 -3.39 -0.76 10.28
C PRO A 71 -2.76 -2.12 10.61
N ASP A 72 -3.38 -3.21 10.18
CA ASP A 72 -2.93 -4.59 10.40
C ASP A 72 -1.98 -5.10 9.29
N GLY A 73 -1.55 -4.21 8.40
CA GLY A 73 -0.69 -4.52 7.26
C GLY A 73 -1.46 -4.68 5.95
N TYR A 74 -0.71 -4.91 4.88
CA TYR A 74 -1.22 -4.96 3.52
C TYR A 74 -0.49 -6.03 2.70
N VAL A 75 -1.13 -6.43 1.59
CA VAL A 75 -0.52 -7.24 0.55
C VAL A 75 -0.60 -6.50 -0.77
N ILE A 76 0.36 -6.80 -1.64
CA ILE A 76 0.46 -6.20 -2.97
C ILE A 76 0.11 -7.29 -3.95
N ASP A 77 -1.01 -7.12 -4.63
CA ASP A 77 -1.52 -8.09 -5.58
C ASP A 77 -0.80 -7.95 -6.94
N THR A 78 -0.53 -6.72 -7.38
CA THR A 78 0.17 -6.48 -8.65
C THR A 78 1.19 -5.34 -8.56
N ARG A 79 2.22 -5.43 -9.41
CA ARG A 79 3.20 -4.38 -9.69
C ARG A 79 3.40 -4.33 -11.20
N ARG A 80 3.17 -3.18 -11.83
CA ARG A 80 3.40 -2.98 -13.27
C ARG A 80 4.12 -1.67 -13.56
N PHE A 81 4.98 -1.68 -14.57
CA PHE A 81 5.56 -0.47 -15.12
C PHE A 81 4.64 0.10 -16.20
N VAL A 82 4.40 1.40 -16.16
CA VAL A 82 3.58 2.15 -17.11
C VAL A 82 4.46 3.25 -17.72
N PRO A 83 4.99 3.05 -18.94
CA PRO A 83 5.84 4.05 -19.58
C PRO A 83 5.03 5.30 -19.91
N HIS A 84 5.62 6.48 -19.70
CA HIS A 84 4.99 7.75 -20.06
C HIS A 84 4.98 8.01 -21.57
N ALA A 85 5.95 7.42 -22.29
CA ALA A 85 6.04 7.50 -23.75
C ALA A 85 6.53 6.17 -24.34
N ILE A 86 6.02 5.82 -25.53
CA ILE A 86 6.46 4.65 -26.30
C ILE A 86 7.45 5.14 -27.36
N GLY A 87 8.68 4.64 -27.33
CA GLY A 87 9.72 4.97 -28.31
C GLY A 87 11.10 5.19 -27.68
N PRO A 88 12.14 5.44 -28.50
CA PRO A 88 13.55 5.50 -28.06
C PRO A 88 13.89 6.68 -27.15
N PHE A 89 12.96 7.62 -26.94
CA PHE A 89 13.15 8.81 -26.11
C PHE A 89 12.32 8.78 -24.80
N GLY A 90 11.57 7.70 -24.55
CA GLY A 90 10.83 7.52 -23.31
C GLY A 90 11.77 7.21 -22.15
N ASN A 91 12.22 8.24 -21.42
CA ASN A 91 13.02 8.07 -20.21
C ASN A 91 12.10 8.15 -18.99
N GLY A 92 11.59 6.99 -18.57
CA GLY A 92 10.83 6.85 -17.33
C GLY A 92 9.37 6.48 -17.52
N GLY A 93 8.70 6.37 -16.38
CA GLY A 93 7.31 5.98 -16.28
C GLY A 93 6.92 5.81 -14.82
N ASP A 94 5.75 5.26 -14.59
CA ASP A 94 5.26 4.99 -13.24
C ASP A 94 5.36 3.51 -12.94
N ILE A 95 5.71 3.19 -11.70
CA ILE A 95 5.38 1.88 -11.15
C ILE A 95 4.04 2.00 -10.47
N LEU A 96 3.05 1.28 -10.99
CA LEU A 96 1.74 1.15 -10.40
C LEU A 96 1.65 -0.14 -9.58
N TYR A 97 1.20 0.02 -8.34
CA TYR A 97 0.90 -1.05 -7.42
C TYR A 97 -0.60 -1.11 -7.17
N SER A 98 -1.16 -2.32 -7.20
CA SER A 98 -2.46 -2.60 -6.60
C SER A 98 -2.26 -3.42 -5.35
N GLY A 99 -2.96 -3.05 -4.29
CA GLY A 99 -2.89 -3.78 -3.03
C GLY A 99 -4.19 -3.74 -2.27
N ARG A 100 -4.20 -4.52 -1.19
CA ARG A 100 -5.31 -4.61 -0.26
C ARG A 100 -4.83 -4.76 1.17
N CYS A 101 -5.62 -4.27 2.11
CA CYS A 101 -5.37 -4.43 3.53
C CYS A 101 -5.53 -5.89 3.93
N LEU A 102 -4.71 -6.34 4.87
CA LEU A 102 -4.98 -7.55 5.61
C LEU A 102 -6.17 -7.28 6.52
N LEU A 103 -7.23 -8.06 6.36
CA LEU A 103 -8.28 -8.12 7.36
C LEU A 103 -7.78 -9.03 8.47
N ASN A 104 -7.83 -8.54 9.71
CA ASN A 104 -7.61 -9.38 10.88
C ASN A 104 -8.84 -10.30 11.03
N LEU A 105 -8.89 -11.37 10.23
CA LEU A 105 -9.88 -12.42 10.38
C LEU A 105 -9.46 -13.27 11.59
N PRO A 106 -10.35 -13.52 12.57
CA PRO A 106 -10.05 -14.50 13.60
C PRO A 106 -9.71 -15.85 12.93
N PRO A 107 -8.80 -16.65 13.52
CA PRO A 107 -8.49 -17.96 12.97
C PRO A 107 -9.78 -18.77 12.80
N PRO A 108 -9.93 -19.56 11.72
CA PRO A 108 -11.09 -20.40 11.55
C PRO A 108 -11.21 -21.33 12.78
N PRO A 109 -12.44 -21.59 13.27
CA PRO A 109 -12.62 -22.54 14.35
C PRO A 109 -12.01 -23.90 13.95
N PRO A 110 -11.44 -24.65 14.91
CA PRO A 110 -10.92 -25.97 14.61
C PRO A 110 -12.04 -26.83 13.98
N PRO A 111 -11.71 -27.71 13.02
CA PRO A 111 -12.70 -28.60 12.45
C PRO A 111 -13.33 -29.43 13.57
N VAL A 112 -14.66 -29.41 13.67
CA VAL A 112 -15.40 -30.32 14.56
C VAL A 112 -15.21 -31.72 13.99
N VAL A 113 -14.37 -32.51 14.65
CA VAL A 113 -14.25 -33.94 14.37
C VAL A 113 -15.51 -34.59 14.94
N GLU A 114 -16.50 -34.88 14.09
CA GLU A 114 -17.57 -35.79 14.46
C GLU A 114 -16.96 -37.18 14.64
N GLU A 115 -16.72 -37.56 15.90
CA GLU A 115 -16.36 -38.93 16.28
C GLU A 115 -17.54 -39.84 15.95
N LYS A 116 -17.48 -40.46 14.77
CA LYS A 116 -18.43 -41.46 14.31
C LYS A 116 -18.30 -42.69 15.22
N ARG A 117 -19.12 -42.75 16.28
CA ARG A 117 -19.28 -43.92 17.15
C ARG A 117 -19.89 -45.05 16.33
N GLU A 118 -19.06 -45.98 15.86
CA GLU A 118 -19.54 -47.26 15.33
C GLU A 118 -20.06 -48.09 16.51
N GLU A 119 -21.39 -48.26 16.56
CA GLU A 119 -22.05 -49.25 17.39
C GLU A 119 -21.84 -50.63 16.76
N GLU A 120 -20.91 -51.41 17.30
CA GLU A 120 -20.77 -52.83 16.93
C GLU A 120 -21.79 -53.64 17.74
N ILE A 121 -22.84 -54.08 17.05
CA ILE A 121 -23.94 -54.91 17.54
C ILE A 121 -23.38 -56.32 17.79
N PHE A 122 -23.41 -56.75 19.06
CA PHE A 122 -23.12 -58.12 19.47
C PHE A 122 -24.26 -59.04 19.03
N GLU A 123 -24.06 -59.79 17.94
CA GLU A 123 -24.94 -60.90 17.55
C GLU A 123 -24.50 -62.20 18.23
N LYS A 124 -25.53 -62.93 18.63
CA LYS A 124 -25.68 -64.07 19.54
C LYS A 124 -24.96 -65.37 19.14
#